data_AF-A0AAW7XYB7-F1
#
_entry.id   AF-A0AAW7XYB7-F1
#
_cell.length_a   1.000
_cell.length_b   1.000
_cell.length_c   1.000
_cell.angle_alpha   90.00
_cell.angle_beta   90.00
_cell.angle_gamma   90.00
#
_symmetry.space_group_name_H-M   'P 1'
#
loop_
_entity.id
_entity.type
_entity.pdbx_description
1 polymer ?
#
loop_
_entity_poly.entity_id
_entity_poly.type
_entity_poly.pdbx_seq_one_letter_code
_entity_poly.pdbx_strand_id
1 'polypeptide(L)'
;MTEFWSGLAGGFLGAGSGGIVAAVVALTLDPLRRLETRRDGILQLMLEQLANVKQLGSSYWRAEYSSGSLPLRQASQEIIAILHSLQKDAQDLFEHSDKDRAYILGQIGRLRMTITGGDFGDENAVEDHERVIDLRIGADDLARDLRNRRDALKRRFY
;
A
#
# COMPACT_ATOMS: atom_id res chain seq x y z
N MET A 1 -2.41 -53.28 -27.94
CA MET A 1 -2.26 -52.26 -26.89
C MET A 1 -3.45 -51.31 -27.00
N THR A 2 -4.41 -51.51 -26.10
CA THR A 2 -5.39 -50.57 -25.50
C THR A 2 -5.81 -49.32 -26.27
N GLU A 3 -6.99 -49.43 -26.89
CA GLU A 3 -8.22 -48.64 -26.70
C GLU A 3 -8.10 -47.11 -26.53
N PHE A 4 -8.48 -46.38 -27.59
CA PHE A 4 -8.97 -45.00 -27.50
C PHE A 4 -10.48 -44.98 -27.77
N TRP A 5 -11.19 -44.28 -26.90
CA TRP A 5 -12.62 -44.41 -26.66
C TRP A 5 -13.48 -43.85 -27.80
N SER A 6 -14.36 -44.69 -28.34
CA SER A 6 -15.60 -44.29 -29.00
C SER A 6 -16.77 -44.56 -28.06
N GLY A 7 -17.30 -43.51 -27.44
CA GLY A 7 -18.47 -43.56 -26.58
C GLY A 7 -19.30 -42.28 -26.74
N LEU A 8 -20.06 -42.23 -27.82
CA LEU A 8 -21.09 -41.23 -28.11
C LEU A 8 -22.39 -41.67 -27.42
N ALA A 9 -22.88 -40.86 -26.48
CA ALA A 9 -24.31 -40.78 -26.12
C ALA A 9 -24.44 -39.47 -25.33
N GLY A 10 -25.21 -38.46 -25.70
CA GLY A 10 -26.30 -38.35 -26.66
C GLY A 10 -27.23 -37.30 -26.08
N GLY A 11 -27.42 -36.18 -26.78
CA GLY A 11 -28.43 -35.18 -26.42
C GLY A 11 -27.91 -33.99 -25.60
N PHE A 12 -27.92 -32.82 -26.22
CA PHE A 12 -28.31 -31.49 -25.72
C PHE A 12 -27.53 -30.39 -26.45
N LEU A 13 -27.81 -30.25 -27.74
CA LEU A 13 -27.70 -28.98 -28.43
C LEU A 13 -28.86 -28.10 -27.92
N GLY A 14 -28.58 -27.02 -27.17
CA GLY A 14 -29.59 -25.96 -26.99
C GLY A 14 -29.53 -25.05 -25.75
N ALA A 15 -29.00 -25.45 -24.59
CA ALA A 15 -29.18 -24.64 -23.37
C ALA A 15 -28.06 -24.73 -22.29
N GLY A 16 -26.93 -25.36 -22.57
CA GLY A 16 -25.92 -25.72 -21.53
C GLY A 16 -24.69 -24.81 -21.42
N SER A 17 -24.45 -23.90 -22.36
CA SER A 17 -23.22 -23.07 -22.37
C SER A 17 -23.26 -21.91 -21.38
N GLY A 18 -24.46 -21.46 -20.96
CA GLY A 18 -24.59 -20.36 -20.00
C GLY A 18 -24.23 -20.74 -18.55
N GLY A 19 -24.53 -21.97 -18.13
CA GLY A 19 -24.33 -22.41 -16.74
C GLY A 19 -22.88 -22.72 -16.40
N ILE A 20 -22.13 -23.34 -17.32
CA ILE A 20 -20.71 -23.66 -17.11
C ILE A 20 -19.87 -22.38 -17.22
N VAL A 21 -20.20 -21.47 -18.16
CA VAL A 21 -19.54 -20.16 -18.24
C VAL A 21 -19.87 -19.30 -17.03
N ALA A 22 -21.12 -19.27 -16.55
CA ALA A 22 -21.49 -18.52 -15.34
C ALA A 22 -20.84 -19.07 -14.08
N ALA A 23 -20.72 -20.40 -13.94
CA ALA A 23 -20.04 -21.02 -12.80
C ALA A 23 -18.52 -20.76 -12.81
N VAL A 24 -17.86 -20.86 -13.97
CA VAL A 24 -16.43 -20.56 -14.13
C VAL A 24 -16.15 -19.06 -13.94
N VAL A 25 -17.03 -18.20 -14.45
CA VAL A 25 -16.97 -16.74 -14.22
C VAL A 25 -17.20 -16.43 -12.73
N ALA A 26 -18.17 -17.04 -12.05
CA ALA A 26 -18.37 -16.84 -10.62
C ALA A 26 -17.18 -17.33 -9.78
N LEU A 27 -16.60 -18.50 -10.11
CA LEU A 27 -15.42 -19.06 -9.44
C LEU A 27 -14.16 -18.21 -9.62
N THR A 28 -14.04 -17.45 -10.71
CA THR A 28 -12.90 -16.56 -10.97
C THR A 28 -13.13 -15.13 -10.44
N LEU A 29 -14.37 -14.66 -10.40
CA LEU A 29 -14.72 -13.32 -9.90
C LEU A 29 -14.63 -13.18 -8.38
N ASP A 30 -14.97 -14.22 -7.62
CA ASP A 30 -14.93 -14.17 -6.14
C ASP A 30 -13.51 -13.98 -5.57
N PRO A 31 -12.47 -14.71 -6.04
CA PRO A 31 -11.08 -14.46 -5.66
C PRO A 31 -10.60 -13.05 -6.03
N LEU A 32 -10.97 -12.56 -7.21
CA LEU A 32 -10.61 -11.21 -7.66
C LEU A 32 -11.27 -10.14 -6.79
N ARG A 33 -12.55 -10.28 -6.45
CA ARG A 33 -13.24 -9.35 -5.53
C ARG A 33 -12.58 -9.32 -4.15
N ARG A 34 -12.25 -10.49 -3.58
CA ARG A 34 -11.56 -10.57 -2.28
C ARG A 34 -10.19 -9.90 -2.32
N LEU A 35 -9.45 -10.09 -3.42
CA LEU A 35 -8.15 -9.45 -3.63
C LEU A 35 -8.29 -7.93 -3.71
N GLU A 36 -9.30 -7.43 -4.44
CA GLU A 36 -9.55 -6.00 -4.58
C GLU A 36 -9.99 -5.35 -3.26
N THR A 37 -10.84 -6.00 -2.47
CA THR A 37 -11.19 -5.55 -1.11
C THR A 37 -9.96 -5.51 -0.20
N ARG A 38 -9.10 -6.54 -0.25
CA ARG A 38 -7.84 -6.57 0.53
C ARG A 38 -6.95 -5.39 0.15
N ARG A 39 -6.75 -5.15 -1.15
CA ARG A 39 -5.94 -4.03 -1.66
C ARG A 39 -6.50 -2.67 -1.27
N ASP A 40 -7.82 -2.50 -1.30
CA ASP A 40 -8.44 -1.25 -0.88
C ASP A 40 -8.28 -1.02 0.64
N GLY A 41 -8.37 -2.09 1.44
CA GLY A 41 -8.06 -2.03 2.88
C GLY A 41 -6.60 -1.66 3.16
N ILE A 42 -5.65 -2.26 2.42
CA ILE A 42 -4.23 -1.90 2.52
C ILE A 42 -4.01 -0.43 2.13
N LEU A 43 -4.60 0.03 1.02
CA LEU A 43 -4.50 1.42 0.61
C LEU A 43 -5.02 2.36 1.69
N GLN A 44 -6.19 2.07 2.27
CA GLN A 44 -6.75 2.90 3.35
C GLN A 44 -5.79 2.98 4.54
N LEU A 45 -5.25 1.84 5.01
CA LEU A 45 -4.29 1.79 6.09
C LEU A 45 -3.03 2.63 5.78
N MET A 46 -2.49 2.51 4.57
CA MET A 46 -1.33 3.30 4.16
C MET A 46 -1.63 4.82 4.17
N LEU A 47 -2.83 5.22 3.74
CA LEU A 47 -3.22 6.63 3.76
C LEU A 47 -3.36 7.18 5.18
N GLU A 48 -3.91 6.38 6.11
CA GLU A 48 -3.99 6.73 7.53
C GLU A 48 -2.59 6.83 8.16
N GLN A 49 -1.71 5.88 7.86
CA GLN A 49 -0.32 5.90 8.29
C GLN A 49 0.45 7.14 7.77
N LEU A 50 0.21 7.54 6.52
CA LEU A 50 0.79 8.78 5.98
C LEU A 50 0.27 10.03 6.68
N ALA A 51 -1.00 10.07 7.06
CA ALA A 51 -1.52 11.17 7.87
C ALA A 51 -0.87 11.20 9.26
N ASN A 52 -0.68 10.03 9.89
CA ASN A 52 -0.03 9.92 11.19
C ASN A 52 1.44 10.34 11.15
N VAL A 53 2.22 9.85 10.17
CA VAL A 53 3.63 10.25 10.03
C VAL A 53 3.75 11.73 9.71
N LYS A 54 2.81 12.29 8.95
CA LYS A 54 2.74 13.72 8.68
C LYS A 54 2.55 14.53 9.96
N GLN A 55 1.63 14.10 10.82
CA GLN A 55 1.37 14.75 12.10
C GLN A 55 2.56 14.61 13.06
N LEU A 56 2.97 13.37 13.36
CA LEU A 56 4.06 13.08 14.30
C LEU A 56 5.38 13.72 13.86
N GLY A 57 5.72 13.59 12.57
CA GLY A 57 6.94 14.19 12.04
C GLY A 57 6.89 15.72 12.04
N SER A 58 5.72 16.33 11.81
CA SER A 58 5.57 17.79 11.97
C SER A 58 5.78 18.22 13.41
N SER A 59 5.20 17.53 14.39
CA SER A 59 5.38 17.83 15.81
C SER A 59 6.83 17.62 16.26
N TYR A 60 7.49 16.58 15.76
CA TYR A 60 8.90 16.31 16.02
C TYR A 60 9.78 17.48 15.56
N TRP A 61 9.67 17.87 14.29
CA TRP A 61 10.52 18.90 13.69
C TRP A 61 10.10 20.35 14.00
N ARG A 62 8.96 20.54 14.68
CA ARG A 62 8.59 21.82 15.29
C ARG A 62 9.07 21.96 16.73
N ALA A 63 9.84 21.00 17.23
CA ALA A 63 10.26 20.94 18.63
C ALA A 63 9.08 21.03 19.62
N GLU A 64 7.91 20.44 19.28
CA GLU A 64 6.73 20.43 20.16
C GLU A 64 6.92 19.54 21.40
N TYR A 65 7.97 18.71 21.42
CA TYR A 65 8.38 17.88 22.55
C TYR A 65 9.62 18.46 23.24
N SER A 66 9.71 18.29 24.56
CA SER A 66 10.95 18.61 25.29
C SER A 66 12.06 17.60 24.99
N SER A 67 13.32 18.07 24.95
CA SER A 67 14.50 17.21 24.84
C SER A 67 14.54 16.16 25.97
N GLY A 68 14.99 14.95 25.66
CA GLY A 68 15.06 13.81 26.59
C GLY A 68 13.70 13.26 27.06
N SER A 69 12.59 13.85 26.61
CA SER A 69 11.26 13.44 27.06
C SER A 69 10.85 12.07 26.50
N LEU A 70 10.03 11.34 27.28
CA LEU A 70 9.44 10.09 26.81
C LEU A 70 8.59 10.27 25.54
N PRO A 71 7.75 11.33 25.42
CA PRO A 71 7.00 11.60 24.19
C PRO A 71 7.87 11.76 22.94
N LEU A 72 9.04 12.41 23.02
CA LEU A 72 9.96 12.55 21.88
C LEU A 72 10.48 11.18 21.39
N ARG A 73 10.85 10.31 22.35
CA ARG A 73 11.31 8.95 22.06
C ARG A 73 10.19 8.08 21.50
N GLN A 74 8.97 8.21 22.02
CA GLN A 74 7.80 7.49 21.50
C GLN A 74 7.47 7.94 20.07
N ALA A 75 7.46 9.26 19.81
CA ALA A 75 7.21 9.81 18.49
C ALA A 75 8.24 9.32 17.45
N SER A 76 9.54 9.36 17.78
CA SER A 76 10.59 8.85 16.88
C SER A 76 10.46 7.34 16.60
N GLN A 77 10.18 6.52 17.61
CA GLN A 77 9.94 5.09 17.44
C GLN A 77 8.70 4.81 16.59
N GLU A 78 7.61 5.53 16.82
CA GLU A 78 6.36 5.38 16.07
C GLU A 78 6.53 5.79 14.61
N ILE A 79 7.24 6.90 14.33
CA ILE A 79 7.61 7.31 12.97
C ILE A 79 8.37 6.19 12.26
N ILE A 80 9.37 5.59 12.90
CA ILE A 80 10.15 4.49 12.32
C ILE A 80 9.26 3.28 12.02
N ALA A 81 8.39 2.91 12.97
CA ALA A 81 7.47 1.78 12.82
C ALA A 81 6.49 2.00 11.66
N ILE A 82 5.91 3.20 11.55
CA ILE A 82 5.02 3.57 10.45
C ILE A 82 5.75 3.48 9.11
N LEU A 83 6.96 4.05 8.99
CA LEU A 83 7.74 4.00 7.75
C LEU A 83 8.07 2.57 7.33
N HIS A 84 8.34 1.69 8.29
CA HIS A 84 8.53 0.26 8.00
C HIS A 84 7.24 -0.43 7.56
N SER A 85 6.11 -0.14 8.21
CA SER A 85 4.80 -0.68 7.79
C SER A 85 4.46 -0.26 6.37
N LEU A 86 4.65 1.03 6.02
CA LEU A 86 4.40 1.53 4.68
C LEU A 86 5.19 0.76 3.62
N GLN A 87 6.44 0.37 3.90
CA GLN A 87 7.23 -0.45 2.97
C GLN A 87 6.61 -1.85 2.78
N LYS A 88 6.19 -2.50 3.86
CA LYS A 88 5.54 -3.82 3.80
C LYS A 88 4.19 -3.75 3.10
N ASP A 89 3.37 -2.77 3.46
CA ASP A 89 2.04 -2.57 2.89
C ASP A 89 2.13 -2.24 1.39
N ALA A 90 3.15 -1.49 0.96
CA ALA A 90 3.43 -1.29 -0.46
C ALA A 90 3.81 -2.57 -1.20
N GLN A 91 4.54 -3.49 -0.55
CA GLN A 91 4.86 -4.79 -1.15
C GLN A 91 3.59 -5.64 -1.33
N ASP A 92 2.71 -5.66 -0.34
CA ASP A 92 1.46 -6.40 -0.39
C ASP A 92 0.46 -5.79 -1.39
N LEU A 93 0.33 -4.46 -1.43
CA LEU A 93 -0.58 -3.75 -2.32
C LEU A 93 -0.23 -3.98 -3.80
N PHE A 94 1.07 -3.91 -4.11
CA PHE A 94 1.61 -4.05 -5.47
C PHE A 94 2.35 -5.37 -5.67
N GLU A 95 1.94 -6.42 -4.97
CA GLU A 95 2.56 -7.76 -5.06
C GLU A 95 2.68 -8.23 -6.52
N HIS A 96 1.71 -7.88 -7.36
CA HIS A 96 1.61 -8.31 -8.76
C HIS A 96 2.05 -7.22 -9.77
N SER A 97 2.67 -6.12 -9.31
CA SER A 97 3.18 -5.07 -10.19
C SER A 97 4.53 -4.56 -9.72
N ASP A 98 5.61 -5.17 -10.21
CA ASP A 98 6.99 -4.84 -9.83
C ASP A 98 7.33 -3.37 -10.09
N LYS A 99 6.85 -2.82 -11.21
CA LYS A 99 7.07 -1.41 -11.57
C LYS A 99 6.41 -0.45 -10.58
N ASP A 100 5.15 -0.71 -10.21
CA ASP A 100 4.42 0.14 -9.28
C ASP A 100 4.98 0.00 -7.86
N ARG A 101 5.31 -1.23 -7.46
CA ARG A 101 5.97 -1.53 -6.19
C ARG A 101 7.31 -0.80 -6.06
N ALA A 102 8.20 -0.93 -7.04
CA ALA A 102 9.52 -0.29 -7.01
C ALA A 102 9.42 1.24 -6.93
N TYR A 103 8.49 1.83 -7.68
CA TYR A 103 8.28 3.28 -7.62
C TYR A 103 7.80 3.74 -6.24
N ILE A 104 6.77 3.09 -5.69
CA ILE A 104 6.21 3.47 -4.38
C ILE A 104 7.23 3.25 -3.27
N LEU A 105 7.99 2.15 -3.30
CA LEU A 105 9.09 1.93 -2.35
C LEU A 105 10.17 3.02 -2.46
N GLY A 106 10.46 3.50 -3.68
CA GLY A 106 11.36 4.63 -3.89
C GLY A 106 10.83 5.93 -3.27
N GLN A 107 9.53 6.20 -3.39
CA GLN A 107 8.90 7.35 -2.76
C GLN A 107 8.89 7.26 -1.23
N ILE A 108 8.57 6.09 -0.67
CA ILE A 108 8.66 5.84 0.78
C ILE A 108 10.11 6.03 1.26
N GLY A 109 11.09 5.56 0.48
CA GLY A 109 12.50 5.78 0.77
C GLY A 109 12.88 7.26 0.83
N ARG A 110 12.41 8.06 -0.13
CA ARG A 110 12.60 9.52 -0.11
C ARG A 110 11.96 10.17 1.12
N LEU A 111 10.70 9.85 1.40
CA LEU A 111 9.99 10.36 2.57
C LEU A 111 10.73 10.00 3.87
N ARG A 112 11.20 8.76 3.98
CA ARG A 112 12.04 8.32 5.10
C ARG A 112 13.29 9.17 5.25
N MET A 113 14.03 9.39 4.16
CA MET A 113 15.26 10.22 4.21
C MET A 113 14.98 11.66 4.65
N THR A 114 13.86 12.26 4.21
CA THR A 114 13.42 13.59 4.67
C THR A 114 13.13 13.58 6.17
N ILE A 115 12.39 12.57 6.66
CA ILE A 115 11.96 12.52 8.06
C ILE A 115 13.12 12.17 9.00
N THR A 116 13.95 11.20 8.62
CA THR A 116 14.97 10.60 9.50
C THR A 116 16.39 11.06 9.20
N GLY A 117 16.58 12.14 8.44
CA GLY A 117 17.89 12.75 8.22
C GLY A 117 18.36 13.60 9.41
N GLY A 118 19.61 14.07 9.39
CA GLY A 118 20.14 14.99 10.42
C GLY A 118 20.02 14.43 11.85
N ASP A 119 19.58 15.27 12.78
CA ASP A 119 19.52 15.00 14.23
C ASP A 119 18.31 14.14 14.65
N PHE A 120 17.76 13.35 13.74
CA PHE A 120 16.61 12.50 14.04
C PHE A 120 17.00 11.37 15.01
N GLY A 121 16.32 11.29 16.15
CA GLY A 121 16.57 10.27 17.16
C GLY A 121 17.63 10.64 18.19
N ASP A 122 18.28 11.81 18.08
CA ASP A 122 19.33 12.26 19.01
C ASP A 122 18.80 12.73 20.37
N GLU A 123 17.49 12.53 20.63
CA GLU A 123 16.76 12.94 21.83
C GLU A 123 16.81 14.45 22.13
N ASN A 124 17.33 15.24 21.19
CA ASN A 124 17.35 16.70 21.24
C ASN A 124 16.22 17.27 20.39
N ALA A 125 15.40 18.13 20.98
CA ALA A 125 14.38 18.85 20.24
C ALA A 125 15.04 19.93 19.37
N VAL A 126 15.02 19.73 18.06
CA VAL A 126 15.57 20.66 17.07
C VAL A 126 14.44 21.10 16.15
N GLU A 127 14.31 22.42 15.98
CA GLU A 127 13.32 23.01 15.09
C GLU A 127 13.86 23.11 13.65
N ASP A 128 13.15 22.52 12.70
CA ASP A 128 13.46 22.52 11.27
C ASP A 128 12.17 22.68 10.46
N HIS A 129 11.78 23.93 10.20
CA HIS A 129 10.55 24.26 9.49
C HIS A 129 10.54 23.85 8.02
N GLU A 130 11.70 23.91 7.35
CA GLU A 130 11.82 23.52 5.95
C GLU A 130 11.48 22.03 5.82
N ARG A 131 12.04 21.21 6.71
CA ARG A 131 11.75 19.79 6.75
C ARG A 131 10.30 19.48 7.06
N VAL A 132 9.63 20.27 7.91
CA VAL A 132 8.18 20.12 8.14
C VAL A 132 7.40 20.33 6.84
N ILE A 133 7.78 21.32 6.03
CA ILE A 133 7.13 21.58 4.74
C ILE A 133 7.38 20.41 3.78
N ASP A 134 8.64 20.00 3.62
CA ASP A 134 9.04 18.91 2.72
C ASP A 134 8.37 17.59 3.09
N LEU A 135 8.32 17.28 4.38
CA LEU A 135 7.63 16.11 4.92
C LEU A 135 6.15 16.12 4.58
N ARG A 136 5.48 17.26 4.73
CA ARG A 136 4.05 17.38 4.43
C ARG A 136 3.77 17.22 2.94
N ILE A 137 4.59 17.85 2.08
CA ILE A 137 4.49 17.73 0.62
C ILE A 137 4.75 16.28 0.21
N GLY A 138 5.85 15.69 0.68
CA GLY A 138 6.23 14.31 0.37
C GLY A 138 5.17 13.30 0.78
N ALA A 139 4.55 13.46 1.95
CA ALA A 139 3.46 12.60 2.41
C ALA A 139 2.20 12.75 1.53
N ASP A 140 1.82 13.99 1.18
CA ASP A 140 0.64 14.27 0.35
C ASP A 140 0.83 13.76 -1.09
N ASP A 141 2.01 13.94 -1.66
CA ASP A 141 2.36 13.44 -3.00
C ASP A 141 2.40 11.91 -3.03
N LEU A 142 2.98 11.26 -2.00
CA LEU A 142 2.95 9.81 -1.88
C LEU A 142 1.51 9.28 -1.75
N ALA A 143 0.66 9.94 -0.95
CA ALA A 143 -0.75 9.59 -0.83
C ALA A 143 -1.48 9.71 -2.18
N ARG A 144 -1.15 10.74 -2.98
CA ARG A 144 -1.69 10.91 -4.34
C ARG A 144 -1.21 9.80 -5.27
N ASP A 145 0.08 9.48 -5.25
CA ASP A 145 0.68 8.45 -6.08
C ASP A 145 0.13 7.06 -5.77
N LEU A 146 -0.10 6.73 -4.51
CA LEU A 146 -0.73 5.48 -4.07
C LEU A 146 -2.13 5.32 -4.66
N ARG A 147 -2.98 6.35 -4.56
CA ARG A 147 -4.33 6.35 -5.15
C ARG A 147 -4.28 6.19 -6.67
N ASN A 148 -3.47 7.01 -7.34
CA ASN A 148 -3.35 6.99 -8.80
C ASN A 148 -2.88 5.62 -9.32
N ARG A 149 -1.89 5.01 -8.68
CA ARG A 149 -1.38 3.69 -9.07
C ARG A 149 -2.34 2.58 -8.72
N ARG A 150 -3.06 2.68 -7.60
CA ARG A 150 -4.13 1.74 -7.27
C ARG A 150 -5.24 1.76 -8.32
N ASP A 151 -5.68 2.95 -8.73
CA ASP A 151 -6.71 3.11 -9.75
C ASP A 151 -6.23 2.59 -11.12
N ALA A 152 -4.97 2.83 -11.47
CA ALA A 152 -4.37 2.27 -12.68
C ALA A 152 -4.31 0.74 -12.62
N LEU A 153 -4.03 0.15 -11.45
CA LEU A 153 -4.05 -1.30 -11.24
C LEU A 153 -5.46 -1.87 -11.41
N LYS A 154 -6.49 -1.20 -10.86
CA LYS A 154 -7.91 -1.59 -11.06
C LYS A 154 -8.24 -1.68 -12.56
N ARG A 155 -7.92 -0.65 -13.34
CA ARG A 155 -8.21 -0.60 -14.79
C ARG A 155 -7.50 -1.65 -15.64
N ARG A 156 -6.49 -2.36 -15.13
CA ARG A 156 -5.84 -3.45 -15.87
C ARG A 156 -6.57 -4.79 -15.74
N PHE A 157 -7.42 -4.93 -14.73
CA PHE A 157 -8.15 -6.17 -14.44
C PHE A 157 -9.65 -6.09 -14.74
N TYR A 158 -10.15 -4.91 -15.15
CA TYR A 158 -11.51 -4.66 -15.64
C TYR A 158 -11.43 -4.19 -17.10
#